data_AF-A0A6G1SBM8-F1
#
_entry.id   AF-A0A6G1SBM8-F1
#
_cell.length_a   1.000
_cell.length_b   1.000
_cell.length_c   1.000
_cell.angle_alpha   90.00
_cell.angle_beta   90.00
_cell.angle_gamma   90.00
#
_symmetry.space_group_name_H-M   'P 1'
#
loop_
_entity.id
_entity.type
_entity.pdbx_description
1 polymer ?
#
loop_
_entity_poly.entity_id
_entity_poly.type
_entity_poly.pdbx_seq_one_letter_code
_entity_poly.pdbx_strand_id
1 'polypeptide(L)'
;ALTKRIKIGLQAQAVPSELVMKLFGSLTAISFSPIVTIEPRRRKFHRPIKLRIPLPAGYRLETSGNLRLLCSITGGQSKAVWEDVTGSTPLSIHEQCLLFTTTVSARFWLVHCQRSQRCQDAARFAQELWRYLIQVPFMAKFVVFAKRRDINEANVRVFCMTDDKEEKTLEVQEHYTLVARSRDVEVLDRQPLFLEFGGNLIPAHLNGANRRPGGGSQSTTRR
;
A
#
# COMPACT_ATOMS: atom_id res chain seq x y z
N ALA A 1 10.55 -26.61 19.10
CA ALA A 1 10.21 -25.19 19.28
C ALA A 1 8.86 -24.96 19.97
N LEU A 2 7.93 -25.93 19.96
CA LEU A 2 6.58 -25.83 20.55
C LEU A 2 6.35 -27.01 21.49
N THR A 3 5.49 -26.85 22.50
CA THR A 3 5.10 -27.91 23.46
C THR A 3 3.75 -28.56 23.14
N LYS A 4 2.96 -27.94 22.25
CA LYS A 4 1.69 -28.47 21.75
C LYS A 4 1.66 -28.37 20.24
N ARG A 5 0.87 -29.24 19.60
CA ARG A 5 0.59 -29.15 18.16
C ARG A 5 -0.36 -27.98 17.91
N ILE A 6 0.11 -26.97 17.19
CA ILE A 6 -0.67 -25.78 16.81
C ILE A 6 -0.53 -25.55 15.30
N LYS A 7 -1.54 -24.91 14.70
CA LYS A 7 -1.44 -24.42 13.32
C LYS A 7 -0.66 -23.11 13.31
N ILE A 8 0.34 -23.03 12.44
CA ILE A 8 1.14 -21.83 12.21
C ILE A 8 0.96 -21.43 10.75
N GLY A 9 0.74 -20.15 10.49
CA GLY A 9 0.70 -19.57 9.16
C GLY A 9 2.00 -18.85 8.84
N LEU A 10 2.44 -18.95 7.59
CA LEU A 10 3.52 -18.13 7.03
C LEU A 10 2.94 -17.36 5.85
N GLN A 11 3.07 -16.04 5.87
CA GLN A 11 2.63 -15.15 4.79
C GLN A 11 3.86 -14.43 4.23
N ALA A 12 3.92 -14.28 2.91
CA ALA A 12 4.91 -13.48 2.22
C ALA A 12 4.19 -12.48 1.30
N GLN A 13 4.18 -11.20 1.70
CA GLN A 13 3.58 -10.14 0.90
C GLN A 13 4.65 -9.48 0.04
N ALA A 14 4.53 -9.58 -1.27
CA ALA A 14 5.42 -8.90 -2.21
C ALA A 14 5.24 -7.37 -2.12
N VAL A 15 6.31 -6.64 -2.45
CA VAL A 15 6.34 -5.18 -2.45
C VAL A 15 6.43 -4.70 -3.91
N PRO A 16 5.41 -4.01 -4.45
CA PRO A 16 5.44 -3.49 -5.82
C PRO A 16 6.51 -2.41 -5.99
N SER A 17 7.35 -2.52 -7.02
CA SER A 17 8.43 -1.56 -7.29
C SER A 17 7.88 -0.19 -7.68
N GLU A 18 6.75 -0.13 -8.38
CA GLU A 18 6.09 1.13 -8.77
C GLU A 18 5.66 1.94 -7.55
N LEU A 19 5.18 1.27 -6.50
CA LEU A 19 4.79 1.93 -5.26
C LEU A 19 6.00 2.49 -4.50
N VAL A 20 7.10 1.72 -4.44
CA VAL A 20 8.37 2.19 -3.85
C VAL A 20 8.89 3.42 -4.60
N MET A 21 8.91 3.36 -5.94
CA MET A 21 9.31 4.48 -6.80
C MET A 21 8.40 5.70 -6.62
N LYS A 22 7.08 5.51 -6.49
CA LYS A 22 6.12 6.60 -6.28
C LYS A 22 6.33 7.33 -4.96
N LEU A 23 6.63 6.59 -3.88
CA LEU A 23 6.76 7.19 -2.54
C LEU A 23 8.13 7.80 -2.30
N PHE A 24 9.19 7.16 -2.78
CA PHE A 24 10.54 7.58 -2.44
C PHE A 24 11.28 8.18 -3.64
N GLY A 25 10.85 7.92 -4.89
CA GLY A 25 11.47 8.43 -6.11
C GLY A 25 12.68 7.60 -6.57
N SER A 26 13.03 7.72 -7.86
CA SER A 26 14.14 6.99 -8.49
C SER A 26 15.53 7.32 -7.89
N LEU A 27 15.67 8.49 -7.28
CA LEU A 27 16.89 8.96 -6.62
C LEU A 27 17.04 8.46 -5.18
N THR A 28 16.01 7.80 -4.64
CA THR A 28 16.11 7.12 -3.34
C THR A 28 16.42 5.66 -3.55
N ALA A 29 17.71 5.41 -3.42
CA ALA A 29 18.38 4.15 -3.23
C ALA A 29 17.82 3.26 -2.09
N ILE A 30 16.53 2.96 -2.02
CA ILE A 30 15.94 2.10 -0.99
C ILE A 30 15.15 0.99 -1.66
N SER A 31 15.46 -0.25 -1.30
CA SER A 31 14.74 -1.42 -1.77
C SER A 31 14.26 -2.26 -0.59
N PHE A 32 13.17 -2.98 -0.84
CA PHE A 32 12.46 -3.76 0.16
C PHE A 32 12.37 -5.21 -0.31
N SER A 33 12.53 -6.14 0.63
CA SER A 33 12.18 -7.55 0.43
C SER A 33 10.65 -7.76 0.56
N PRO A 34 10.12 -8.95 0.29
CA PRO A 34 8.78 -9.31 0.74
C PRO A 34 8.66 -9.22 2.26
N ILE A 35 7.47 -8.85 2.74
CA ILE A 35 7.18 -8.85 4.17
C ILE A 35 6.79 -10.27 4.58
N VAL A 36 7.56 -10.85 5.50
CA VAL A 36 7.34 -12.21 5.99
C VAL A 36 6.65 -12.15 7.35
N THR A 37 5.44 -12.70 7.44
CA THR A 37 4.63 -12.72 8.67
C THR A 37 4.41 -14.14 9.16
N ILE A 38 4.65 -14.37 10.45
CA ILE A 38 4.35 -15.65 11.12
C ILE A 38 3.13 -15.47 12.02
N GLU A 39 2.06 -16.21 11.73
CA GLU A 39 0.82 -16.19 12.50
C GLU A 39 0.68 -17.46 13.37
N PRO A 40 0.11 -17.36 14.59
CA PRO A 40 -0.35 -16.14 15.25
C PRO A 40 0.83 -15.28 15.73
N ARG A 41 0.79 -13.98 15.44
CA ARG A 41 1.79 -12.99 15.90
C ARG A 41 1.85 -12.86 17.43
N ARG A 42 2.96 -12.32 17.93
CA ARG A 42 3.24 -12.02 19.35
C ARG A 42 3.23 -13.28 20.24
N ARG A 43 3.72 -14.41 19.72
CA ARG A 43 3.92 -15.65 20.48
C ARG A 43 5.40 -15.99 20.59
N LYS A 44 5.79 -16.55 21.73
CA LYS A 44 7.17 -16.99 21.97
C LYS A 44 7.31 -18.48 21.68
N PHE A 45 8.39 -18.84 21.00
CA PHE A 45 8.82 -20.22 20.82
C PHE A 45 9.75 -20.63 21.95
N HIS A 46 9.67 -21.89 22.38
CA HIS A 46 10.54 -22.47 23.42
C HIS A 46 11.99 -22.64 22.94
N ARG A 47 12.19 -22.74 21.62
CA ARG A 47 13.50 -22.76 20.98
C ARG A 47 13.48 -21.81 19.79
N PRO A 48 14.58 -21.12 19.47
CA PRO A 48 14.67 -20.29 18.28
C PRO A 48 14.28 -21.07 17.02
N ILE A 49 13.58 -20.40 16.11
CA ILE A 49 13.29 -20.88 14.77
C ILE A 49 14.18 -20.14 13.77
N LYS A 50 14.53 -20.80 12.65
CA LYS A 50 15.33 -20.20 11.58
C LYS A 50 14.41 -19.65 10.49
N LEU A 51 14.69 -18.43 10.04
CA LEU A 51 13.99 -17.78 8.92
C LEU A 51 14.97 -17.47 7.81
N ARG A 52 14.45 -17.50 6.58
CA ARG A 52 15.17 -17.17 5.35
C ARG A 52 14.30 -16.21 4.55
N ILE A 53 14.81 -15.01 4.27
CA ILE A 53 14.10 -13.97 3.50
C ILE A 53 14.98 -13.57 2.32
N PRO A 54 14.45 -13.52 1.08
CA PRO A 54 15.24 -13.08 -0.07
C PRO A 54 15.71 -11.64 0.12
N LEU A 55 16.93 -11.36 -0.33
CA LEU A 55 17.51 -10.02 -0.22
C LEU A 55 16.74 -9.03 -1.11
N PRO A 56 16.62 -7.77 -0.70
CA PRO A 56 16.04 -6.72 -1.54
C PRO A 56 16.78 -6.57 -2.87
N ALA A 57 16.07 -6.15 -3.91
CA ALA A 57 16.67 -5.88 -5.22
C ALA A 57 17.80 -4.84 -5.12
N GLY A 58 18.87 -5.04 -5.87
CA GLY A 58 20.03 -4.13 -5.86
C GLY A 58 20.97 -4.30 -4.66
N TYR A 59 20.72 -5.25 -3.77
CA TYR A 59 21.68 -5.65 -2.74
C TYR A 59 23.01 -6.08 -3.37
N ARG A 60 24.11 -5.58 -2.82
CA ARG A 60 25.48 -5.96 -3.17
C ARG A 60 26.29 -6.20 -1.90
N LEU A 61 27.21 -7.16 -1.93
CA LEU A 61 28.04 -7.53 -0.77
C LEU A 61 28.82 -6.34 -0.17
N GLU A 62 29.30 -5.45 -1.04
CA GLU A 62 29.99 -4.19 -0.68
C GLU A 62 29.13 -3.25 0.18
N THR A 63 27.79 -3.37 0.05
CA THR A 63 26.81 -2.55 0.77
C THR A 63 26.09 -3.32 1.87
N SER A 64 26.67 -4.44 2.33
CA SER A 64 26.11 -5.29 3.37
C SER A 64 25.79 -4.52 4.67
N GLY A 65 26.63 -3.56 5.05
CA GLY A 65 26.40 -2.67 6.20
C GLY A 65 25.18 -1.76 6.09
N ASN A 66 24.55 -1.70 4.92
CA ASN A 66 23.35 -0.91 4.69
C ASN A 66 22.06 -1.75 4.62
N LEU A 67 22.14 -3.04 4.94
CA LEU A 67 20.99 -3.91 5.07
C LEU A 67 20.43 -3.82 6.50
N ARG A 68 19.12 -3.59 6.62
CA ARG A 68 18.39 -3.50 7.89
C ARG A 68 17.33 -4.57 7.97
N LEU A 69 17.31 -5.30 9.09
CA LEU A 69 16.23 -6.21 9.46
C LEU A 69 15.25 -5.47 10.36
N LEU A 70 14.05 -5.23 9.84
CA LEU A 70 12.96 -4.65 10.61
C LEU A 70 12.04 -5.74 11.15
N CYS A 71 11.49 -5.48 12.34
CA CYS A 71 10.55 -6.37 13.02
C CYS A 71 9.31 -5.59 13.49
N SER A 72 8.13 -6.22 13.41
CA SER A 72 6.93 -5.76 14.12
C SER A 72 6.32 -6.90 14.93
N ILE A 73 6.41 -6.80 16.27
CA ILE A 73 5.84 -7.77 17.22
C ILE A 73 4.36 -7.50 17.55
N THR A 74 3.77 -6.48 16.94
CA THR A 74 2.37 -6.08 17.17
C THR A 74 1.42 -7.23 16.83
N GLY A 75 0.49 -7.51 17.75
CA GLY A 75 -0.50 -8.60 17.62
C GLY A 75 -1.92 -8.09 17.39
N GLY A 76 -2.81 -8.97 16.95
CA GLY A 76 -4.24 -8.65 16.78
C GLY A 76 -4.50 -7.55 15.74
N GLN A 77 -5.43 -6.65 16.09
CA GLN A 77 -5.90 -5.52 15.27
C GLN A 77 -5.07 -4.24 15.45
N SER A 78 -4.06 -4.24 16.33
CA SER A 78 -3.19 -3.10 16.50
C SER A 78 -2.37 -2.84 15.23
N LYS A 79 -2.18 -1.55 14.91
CA LYS A 79 -1.35 -1.14 13.77
C LYS A 79 0.09 -1.62 13.96
N ALA A 80 0.72 -2.04 12.86
CA ALA A 80 2.13 -2.41 12.88
C ALA A 80 3.00 -1.19 13.20
N VAL A 81 3.99 -1.43 14.05
CA VAL A 81 5.10 -0.52 14.37
C VAL A 81 6.38 -1.28 14.01
N TRP A 82 7.23 -0.66 13.21
CA TRP A 82 8.47 -1.26 12.72
C TRP A 82 9.66 -0.78 13.53
N GLU A 83 10.50 -1.71 13.98
CA GLU A 83 11.73 -1.45 14.73
C GLU A 83 12.92 -2.11 14.04
N ASP A 84 14.07 -1.43 14.02
CA ASP A 84 15.32 -2.00 13.52
C ASP A 84 15.93 -2.92 14.58
N VAL A 85 16.00 -4.22 14.26
CA VAL A 85 16.56 -5.26 15.13
C VAL A 85 17.88 -5.83 14.60
N THR A 86 18.49 -5.15 13.62
CA THR A 86 19.75 -5.57 12.99
C THR A 86 20.87 -5.75 14.02
N GLY A 87 20.98 -4.81 14.98
CA GLY A 87 22.05 -4.85 15.99
C GLY A 87 21.89 -5.93 17.05
N SER A 88 20.69 -6.49 17.24
CA SER A 88 20.40 -7.52 18.25
C SER A 88 20.18 -8.92 17.67
N THR A 89 20.25 -9.04 16.34
CA THR A 89 19.97 -10.29 15.63
C THR A 89 21.21 -10.73 14.84
N PRO A 90 21.80 -11.90 15.13
CA PRO A 90 22.86 -12.44 14.28
C PRO A 90 22.32 -12.74 12.87
N LEU A 91 22.97 -12.14 11.87
CA LEU A 91 22.57 -12.26 10.46
C LEU A 91 23.64 -13.02 9.68
N SER A 92 23.22 -13.94 8.83
CA SER A 92 24.09 -14.57 7.83
C SER A 92 23.45 -14.52 6.45
N ILE A 93 24.26 -14.38 5.41
CA ILE A 93 23.76 -14.33 4.04
C ILE A 93 24.20 -15.61 3.33
N HIS A 94 23.24 -16.27 2.69
CA HIS A 94 23.47 -17.48 1.90
C HIS A 94 22.54 -17.45 0.69
N GLU A 95 23.10 -17.65 -0.51
CA GLU A 95 22.32 -17.78 -1.77
C GLU A 95 21.24 -16.68 -1.91
N GLN A 96 21.68 -15.41 -1.92
CA GLN A 96 20.80 -14.25 -2.09
C GLN A 96 19.65 -14.13 -1.06
N CYS A 97 19.81 -14.75 0.11
CA CYS A 97 18.86 -14.65 1.21
C CYS A 97 19.56 -14.27 2.52
N LEU A 98 18.87 -13.51 3.35
CA LEU A 98 19.24 -13.30 4.74
C LEU A 98 18.68 -14.45 5.59
N LEU A 99 19.53 -15.05 6.39
CA LEU A 99 19.23 -16.09 7.35
C LEU A 99 19.43 -15.53 8.76
N PHE A 100 18.46 -15.79 9.62
CA PHE A 100 18.53 -15.40 11.03
C PHE A 100 17.66 -16.32 11.87
N THR A 101 17.79 -16.21 13.19
CA THR A 101 16.93 -16.92 14.13
C THR A 101 16.11 -15.96 14.97
N THR A 102 14.88 -16.34 15.28
CA THR A 102 14.00 -15.60 16.20
C THR A 102 13.33 -16.53 17.19
N THR A 103 13.00 -16.01 18.38
CA THR A 103 12.17 -16.71 19.37
C THR A 103 10.73 -16.20 19.40
N VAL A 104 10.37 -15.25 18.54
CA VAL A 104 9.04 -14.62 18.54
C VAL A 104 8.42 -14.69 17.14
N SER A 105 7.13 -15.02 17.06
CA SER A 105 6.33 -14.87 15.85
C SER A 105 5.94 -13.40 15.64
N ALA A 106 6.30 -12.86 14.49
CA ALA A 106 6.19 -11.43 14.19
C ALA A 106 6.12 -11.22 12.67
N ARG A 107 6.12 -9.95 12.27
CA ARG A 107 6.44 -9.55 10.89
C ARG A 107 7.92 -9.21 10.79
N PHE A 108 8.55 -9.63 9.71
CA PHE A 108 9.94 -9.36 9.39
C PHE A 108 10.05 -8.76 7.99
N TRP A 109 10.90 -7.76 7.85
CA TRP A 109 11.06 -7.06 6.58
C TRP A 109 12.48 -6.57 6.43
N LEU A 110 13.12 -6.92 5.31
CA LEU A 110 14.44 -6.38 4.97
C LEU A 110 14.30 -5.10 4.18
N VAL A 111 15.09 -4.11 4.58
CA VAL A 111 15.27 -2.83 3.89
C VAL A 111 16.75 -2.71 3.54
N HIS A 112 17.07 -2.46 2.28
CA HIS A 112 18.41 -2.15 1.85
C HIS A 112 18.48 -0.70 1.41
N CYS A 113 19.42 0.05 1.97
CA CYS A 113 19.68 1.44 1.59
C CYS A 113 21.00 1.51 0.80
N GLN A 114 21.04 1.96 -0.45
CA GLN A 114 22.35 2.05 -1.14
C GLN A 114 23.24 3.15 -0.51
N ARG A 115 22.65 4.14 0.17
CA ARG A 115 23.38 5.18 0.91
C ARG A 115 23.27 4.95 2.42
N SER A 116 24.41 4.79 3.10
CA SER A 116 24.47 4.45 4.53
C SER A 116 23.73 5.45 5.43
N GLN A 117 23.74 6.76 5.10
CA GLN A 117 23.03 7.78 5.89
C GLN A 117 21.51 7.58 5.95
N ARG A 118 20.91 6.85 4.99
CA ARG A 118 19.46 6.58 4.98
C ARG A 118 19.06 5.43 5.91
N CYS A 119 20.03 4.64 6.38
CA CYS A 119 19.75 3.48 7.22
C CYS A 119 19.04 3.84 8.53
N GLN A 120 19.33 5.00 9.10
CA GLN A 120 18.73 5.47 10.35
C GLN A 120 17.21 5.71 10.21
N ASP A 121 16.75 5.99 8.99
CA ASP A 121 15.35 6.23 8.64
C ASP A 121 14.63 4.95 8.15
N ALA A 122 15.28 3.78 8.12
CA ALA A 122 14.73 2.57 7.49
C ALA A 122 13.34 2.20 8.04
N ALA A 123 13.15 2.25 9.36
CA ALA A 123 11.86 2.00 10.00
C ALA A 123 10.78 3.03 9.61
N ARG A 124 11.17 4.32 9.45
CA ARG A 124 10.26 5.38 9.01
C ARG A 124 9.80 5.15 7.57
N PHE A 125 10.72 4.82 6.67
CA PHE A 125 10.38 4.48 5.28
C PHE A 125 9.47 3.25 5.19
N ALA A 126 9.78 2.21 5.96
CA ALA A 126 8.93 1.02 6.06
C ALA A 126 7.53 1.37 6.57
N GLN A 127 7.41 2.23 7.60
CA GLN A 127 6.12 2.67 8.12
C GLN A 127 5.31 3.44 7.08
N GLU A 128 5.95 4.30 6.28
CA GLU A 128 5.30 5.06 5.22
C GLU A 128 4.78 4.14 4.11
N LEU A 129 5.61 3.23 3.62
CA LEU A 129 5.24 2.26 2.59
C LEU A 129 4.16 1.28 3.09
N TRP A 130 4.26 0.82 4.34
CA TRP A 130 3.29 -0.08 4.96
C TRP A 130 1.87 0.48 4.95
N ARG A 131 1.68 1.80 5.11
CA ARG A 131 0.35 2.44 5.07
C ARG A 131 -0.36 2.25 3.73
N TYR A 132 0.38 2.06 2.64
CA TYR A 132 -0.16 1.81 1.31
C TYR A 132 -0.33 0.30 1.05
N LEU A 133 0.65 -0.51 1.48
CA LEU A 133 0.63 -1.96 1.27
C LEU A 133 -0.53 -2.69 1.99
N ILE A 134 -1.05 -2.13 3.07
CA ILE A 134 -2.19 -2.72 3.80
C ILE A 134 -3.56 -2.30 3.28
N GLN A 135 -3.61 -1.38 2.31
CA GLN A 135 -4.90 -0.99 1.74
C GLN A 135 -5.48 -2.17 0.99
N VAL A 136 -6.76 -2.43 1.23
CA VAL A 136 -7.46 -3.54 0.59
C VAL A 136 -7.80 -3.10 -0.83
N PRO A 137 -7.36 -3.84 -1.87
CA PRO A 137 -7.81 -3.61 -3.23
C PRO A 137 -9.25 -4.11 -3.39
N PHE A 138 -10.10 -3.26 -3.96
CA PHE A 138 -11.46 -3.57 -4.38
C PHE A 138 -11.55 -3.48 -5.89
N MET A 139 -12.33 -4.37 -6.51
CA MET A 139 -12.72 -4.19 -7.90
C MET A 139 -13.97 -3.32 -7.92
N ALA A 140 -13.88 -2.18 -8.61
CA ALA A 140 -14.96 -1.21 -8.73
C ALA A 140 -15.15 -0.74 -10.17
N LYS A 141 -16.30 -0.14 -10.44
CA LYS A 141 -16.64 0.52 -11.70
C LYS A 141 -16.87 1.99 -11.47
N PHE A 142 -16.43 2.79 -12.43
CA PHE A 142 -16.77 4.20 -12.51
C PHE A 142 -17.98 4.39 -13.42
N VAL A 143 -19.00 5.07 -12.89
CA VAL A 143 -20.28 5.30 -13.58
C VAL A 143 -20.53 6.80 -13.62
N VAL A 144 -20.80 7.33 -14.81
CA VAL A 144 -21.00 8.77 -15.03
C VAL A 144 -22.42 9.03 -15.51
N PHE A 145 -23.16 9.82 -14.74
CA PHE A 145 -24.49 10.30 -15.07
C PHE A 145 -24.45 11.78 -15.43
N ALA A 146 -25.20 12.20 -16.44
CA ALA A 146 -25.32 13.61 -16.81
C ALA A 146 -26.77 14.02 -17.01
N LYS A 147 -27.07 15.28 -16.68
CA LYS A 147 -28.36 15.92 -16.94
C LYS A 147 -28.12 17.35 -17.40
N ARG A 148 -28.56 17.67 -18.61
CA ARG A 148 -28.49 19.03 -19.15
C ARG A 148 -29.45 19.93 -18.37
N ARG A 149 -28.97 21.10 -17.94
CA ARG A 149 -29.78 22.13 -17.29
C ARG A 149 -30.18 23.22 -18.27
N ASP A 150 -29.25 23.59 -19.14
CA ASP A 150 -29.44 24.60 -20.18
C ASP A 150 -28.57 24.28 -21.41
N ILE A 151 -28.64 25.08 -22.47
CA ILE A 151 -27.90 24.90 -23.71
C ILE A 151 -26.38 24.86 -23.46
N ASN A 152 -25.89 25.61 -22.47
CA ASN A 152 -24.48 25.71 -22.11
C ASN A 152 -24.13 25.11 -20.74
N GLU A 153 -25.07 24.48 -20.04
CA GLU A 153 -24.85 23.96 -18.68
C GLU A 153 -25.40 22.54 -18.50
N ALA A 154 -24.62 21.69 -17.85
CA ALA A 154 -25.05 20.35 -17.46
C ALA A 154 -24.49 19.98 -16.08
N ASN A 155 -25.27 19.20 -15.34
CA ASN A 155 -24.79 18.53 -14.13
C ASN A 155 -24.20 17.18 -14.50
N VAL A 156 -23.05 16.86 -13.91
CA VAL A 156 -22.41 15.54 -14.01
C VAL A 156 -22.25 14.95 -12.61
N ARG A 157 -22.59 13.67 -12.44
CA ARG A 157 -22.36 12.89 -11.23
C ARG A 157 -21.49 11.68 -11.56
N VAL A 158 -20.45 11.47 -10.76
CA VAL A 158 -19.49 10.37 -10.94
C VAL A 158 -19.52 9.49 -9.70
N PHE A 159 -19.73 8.19 -9.91
CA PHE A 159 -19.78 7.18 -8.85
C PHE A 159 -18.64 6.18 -9.03
N CYS A 160 -18.13 5.66 -7.90
CA CYS A 160 -17.23 4.52 -7.84
C CYS A 160 -17.93 3.42 -7.04
N MET A 161 -18.27 2.31 -7.70
CA MET A 161 -19.17 1.27 -7.16
C MET A 161 -18.52 -0.11 -7.22
N THR A 162 -18.66 -0.93 -6.17
CA THR A 162 -18.09 -2.30 -6.13
C THR A 162 -19.11 -3.41 -6.41
N ASP A 163 -20.42 -3.15 -6.19
CA ASP A 163 -21.48 -4.19 -6.32
C ASP A 163 -22.89 -3.62 -6.63
N ASP A 164 -23.11 -2.30 -6.56
CA ASP A 164 -24.48 -1.76 -6.71
C ASP A 164 -25.05 -2.02 -8.11
N LYS A 165 -26.32 -2.42 -8.16
CA LYS A 165 -27.07 -2.53 -9.42
C LYS A 165 -27.30 -1.12 -9.97
N GLU A 166 -26.58 -0.82 -11.04
CA GLU A 166 -26.63 0.46 -11.77
C GLU A 166 -28.05 0.88 -12.19
N GLU A 167 -28.97 -0.08 -12.30
CA GLU A 167 -30.33 0.11 -12.79
C GLU A 167 -31.30 0.76 -11.77
N LYS A 168 -30.92 0.85 -10.48
CA LYS A 168 -31.81 1.35 -9.41
C LYS A 168 -31.20 2.52 -8.62
N THR A 169 -30.51 3.41 -9.31
CA THR A 169 -29.92 4.60 -8.69
C THR A 169 -30.92 5.76 -8.66
N LEU A 170 -30.77 6.70 -7.70
CA LEU A 170 -31.60 7.90 -7.60
C LEU A 170 -31.52 8.76 -8.88
N GLU A 171 -30.41 8.64 -9.61
CA GLU A 171 -30.14 9.31 -10.87
C GLU A 171 -31.20 8.97 -11.93
N VAL A 172 -31.69 7.73 -11.96
CA VAL A 172 -32.77 7.33 -12.88
C VAL A 172 -34.07 8.06 -12.54
N GLN A 173 -34.40 8.15 -11.24
CA GLN A 173 -35.61 8.86 -10.77
C GLN A 173 -35.52 10.37 -10.99
N GLU A 174 -34.33 10.94 -10.88
CA GLU A 174 -34.08 12.37 -11.13
C GLU A 174 -33.85 12.69 -12.62
N HIS A 175 -34.09 11.74 -13.52
CA HIS A 175 -33.95 11.89 -14.98
C HIS A 175 -32.53 12.28 -15.43
N TYR A 176 -31.51 11.76 -14.77
CA TYR A 176 -30.15 11.74 -15.31
C TYR A 176 -30.01 10.61 -16.33
N THR A 177 -29.16 10.81 -17.33
CA THR A 177 -28.81 9.79 -18.31
C THR A 177 -27.43 9.22 -17.98
N LEU A 178 -27.31 7.89 -18.03
CA LEU A 178 -26.01 7.23 -17.98
C LEU A 178 -25.23 7.55 -19.26
N VAL A 179 -24.09 8.24 -19.14
CA VAL A 179 -23.29 8.69 -20.30
C VAL A 179 -21.97 7.95 -20.45
N ALA A 180 -21.44 7.35 -19.37
CA ALA A 180 -20.25 6.51 -19.45
C ALA A 180 -20.20 5.48 -18.31
N ARG A 181 -19.58 4.34 -18.61
CA ARG A 181 -19.30 3.25 -17.66
C ARG A 181 -17.92 2.68 -17.93
N SER A 182 -17.11 2.50 -16.89
CA SER A 182 -15.84 1.79 -17.02
C SER A 182 -16.00 0.28 -16.90
N ARG A 183 -14.98 -0.47 -17.33
CA ARG A 183 -14.76 -1.85 -16.87
C ARG A 183 -14.45 -1.88 -15.36
N ASP A 184 -14.42 -3.08 -14.78
CA ASP A 184 -13.88 -3.28 -13.44
C ASP A 184 -12.41 -2.86 -13.38
N VAL A 185 -12.09 -2.03 -12.38
CA VAL A 185 -10.76 -1.51 -12.12
C VAL A 185 -10.46 -1.63 -10.63
N GLU A 186 -9.18 -1.86 -10.31
CA GLU A 186 -8.74 -1.89 -8.92
C GLU A 186 -8.75 -0.49 -8.31
N VAL A 187 -9.43 -0.35 -7.18
CA VAL A 187 -9.42 0.85 -6.34
C VAL A 187 -9.02 0.47 -4.91
N LEU A 188 -8.19 1.29 -4.28
CA LEU A 188 -7.70 1.02 -2.93
C LEU A 188 -8.63 1.66 -1.89
N ASP A 189 -8.92 0.92 -0.81
CA ASP A 189 -9.78 1.45 0.27
C ASP A 189 -9.25 2.78 0.81
N ARG A 190 -10.16 3.74 1.01
CA ARG A 190 -9.90 5.06 1.62
C ARG A 190 -8.77 5.87 0.95
N GLN A 191 -8.34 5.51 -0.25
CA GLN A 191 -7.44 6.35 -1.03
C GLN A 191 -8.25 7.43 -1.76
N PRO A 192 -7.79 8.69 -1.74
CA PRO A 192 -8.47 9.76 -2.45
C PRO A 192 -8.45 9.48 -3.95
N LEU A 193 -9.60 9.69 -4.59
CA LEU A 193 -9.76 9.65 -6.04
C LEU A 193 -9.77 11.09 -6.56
N PHE A 194 -9.04 11.30 -7.65
CA PHE A 194 -8.89 12.60 -8.28
C PHE A 194 -9.63 12.61 -9.61
N LEU A 195 -10.36 13.68 -9.87
CA LEU A 195 -11.06 13.88 -11.14
C LEU A 195 -10.38 15.01 -11.93
N GLU A 196 -10.14 14.72 -13.20
CA GLU A 196 -9.61 15.67 -14.19
C GLU A 196 -10.58 15.73 -15.37
N PHE A 197 -10.88 16.94 -15.82
CA PHE A 197 -11.81 17.19 -16.92
C PHE A 197 -11.02 17.62 -18.15
N GLY A 198 -11.22 16.90 -19.26
CA GLY A 198 -10.71 17.27 -20.58
C GLY A 198 -11.84 17.32 -21.61
N GLY A 199 -11.54 17.87 -22.79
CA GLY A 199 -12.51 17.98 -23.89
C GLY A 199 -13.25 19.31 -23.92
N ASN A 200 -14.50 19.28 -24.36
CA ASN A 200 -15.31 20.46 -24.66
C ASN A 200 -16.17 20.97 -23.49
N LEU A 201 -16.11 20.33 -22.33
CA LEU A 201 -16.81 20.74 -21.11
C LEU A 201 -15.81 21.21 -20.07
N ILE A 202 -16.09 22.37 -19.46
CA ILE A 202 -15.26 22.96 -18.41
C ILE A 202 -16.06 22.94 -17.11
N PRO A 203 -15.49 22.45 -16.01
CA PRO A 203 -16.18 22.44 -14.72
C PRO A 203 -16.41 23.87 -14.21
N ALA A 204 -17.68 24.30 -14.16
CA ALA A 204 -18.07 25.66 -13.77
C ALA A 204 -17.82 25.96 -12.27
N HIS A 205 -17.91 24.94 -11.40
CA HIS A 205 -17.78 25.08 -9.94
C HIS A 205 -16.70 24.15 -9.36
N LEU A 206 -15.45 24.29 -9.81
CA LEU A 206 -14.28 23.80 -9.05
C LEU A 206 -13.57 24.91 -8.25
N ASN A 207 -14.12 26.14 -8.26
CA ASN A 207 -13.56 27.26 -7.53
C ASN A 207 -13.91 27.16 -6.03
N GLY A 208 -13.06 26.45 -5.29
CA GLY A 208 -13.11 26.37 -3.83
C GLY A 208 -11.91 25.65 -3.19
N ALA A 209 -11.19 24.80 -3.93
CA ALA A 209 -9.94 24.21 -3.44
C ALA A 209 -8.95 23.98 -4.59
N ASN A 210 -7.94 24.84 -4.65
CA ASN A 210 -6.66 24.66 -5.35
C ASN A 210 -6.69 24.59 -6.89
N ARG A 211 -6.75 25.77 -7.54
CA ARG A 211 -6.00 25.96 -8.79
C ARG A 211 -4.50 25.99 -8.45
N ARG A 212 -3.80 24.86 -8.63
CA ARG A 212 -2.35 24.86 -8.92
C ARG A 212 -2.17 24.42 -10.38
N PRO A 213 -1.28 25.05 -11.16
CA PRO A 213 -0.98 24.55 -12.49
C PRO A 213 -0.35 23.16 -12.36
N GLY A 214 -1.00 22.14 -12.92
CA GLY A 214 -0.56 20.74 -12.86
C GLY A 214 -1.03 19.92 -11.66
N GLY A 215 -2.05 20.35 -10.90
CA GLY A 215 -2.53 19.66 -9.71
C GLY A 215 -3.91 19.03 -9.88
N GLY A 216 -4.01 17.70 -9.79
CA GLY A 216 -5.29 16.99 -9.67
C GLY A 216 -6.07 17.42 -8.42
N SER A 217 -7.39 17.52 -8.55
CA SER A 217 -8.29 17.95 -7.46
C SER A 217 -8.76 16.75 -6.62
N GLN A 218 -8.66 16.86 -5.29
CA GLN A 218 -9.18 15.85 -4.35
C GLN A 218 -10.68 16.05 -4.17
N SER A 219 -11.48 15.03 -4.49
CA SER A 219 -12.87 14.98 -4.05
C SER A 219 -12.98 14.07 -2.83
N THR A 220 -13.59 14.57 -1.75
CA THR A 220 -13.82 13.81 -0.53
C THR A 220 -15.05 12.93 -0.72
N THR A 221 -14.85 11.62 -0.79
CA THR A 221 -15.94 10.63 -0.83
C THR A 221 -16.67 10.63 0.52
N ARG A 222 -17.96 10.99 0.54
CA ARG A 222 -18.88 10.46 1.56
C ARG A 222 -19.35 9.10 1.05
N ARG A 223 -19.11 8.06 1.86
CA ARG A 223 -19.77 6.76 1.74
C ARG A 223 -21.24 6.91 2.09
#